data_AF-A0A370GT59-F1
#
_entry.id   AF-A0A370GT59-F1
#
_cell.length_a   1.000
_cell.length_b   1.000
_cell.length_c   1.000
_cell.angle_alpha   90.00
_cell.angle_beta   90.00
_cell.angle_gamma   90.00
#
_symmetry.space_group_name_H-M   'P 1'
#
loop_
_entity.id
_entity.type
_entity.pdbx_description
1 polymer ?
#
loop_
_entity_poly.entity_id
_entity_poly.type
_entity_poly.pdbx_seq_one_letter_code
_entity_poly.pdbx_strand_id
1 'polypeptide(L)'
;MARPFRAAYVAAAAATVYSAVTGRDRWQWATKPLLMPLLAADVVHSGAELGRTERRVLFGALGAATVGDMLLIDPDDDRRLIAGASAFAVMQSGYSALWWRRGARPRPAIALPRVAAWLGAGALLRAKAPNLAVPLSSYGATLGAAAVLASDPGLSPGAKNVAGMNLPDRDPRSRLGLGALLFTASDGLIVLRRLFARTDRSRRVTEGIILSTYAAAQYLLTDPRVHKR
;
A
#
# COMPACT_ATOMS: atom_id res chain seq x y z
N MET A 1 24.40 -7.35 6.73
CA MET A 1 23.81 -7.20 8.08
C MET A 1 22.46 -7.87 8.12
N ALA A 2 22.20 -8.68 9.14
CA ALA A 2 20.87 -9.24 9.38
C ALA A 2 19.87 -8.09 9.63
N ARG A 3 18.66 -8.19 9.08
CA ARG A 3 17.59 -7.20 9.26
C ARG A 3 16.47 -7.82 10.10
N PRO A 4 16.64 -7.93 11.43
CA PRO A 4 15.74 -8.69 12.29
C PRO A 4 14.30 -8.17 12.23
N PHE A 5 14.11 -6.84 12.18
CA PHE A 5 12.80 -6.22 12.08
C PHE A 5 12.08 -6.54 10.76
N ARG A 6 12.81 -6.70 9.65
CA ARG A 6 12.23 -7.17 8.39
C ARG A 6 11.85 -8.64 8.42
N ALA A 7 12.66 -9.48 9.06
CA ALA A 7 12.32 -10.88 9.25
C ALA A 7 11.07 -11.01 10.14
N ALA A 8 10.99 -10.23 11.23
CA ALA A 8 9.83 -10.15 12.10
C ALA A 8 8.59 -9.63 11.35
N TYR A 9 8.75 -8.64 10.47
CA TYR A 9 7.68 -8.16 9.60
C TYR A 9 7.13 -9.28 8.71
N VAL A 10 8.01 -10.05 8.05
CA VAL A 10 7.60 -11.17 7.20
C VAL A 10 6.87 -12.24 8.02
N ALA A 11 7.34 -12.53 9.23
CA ALA A 11 6.67 -13.46 10.14
C ALA A 11 5.28 -12.95 10.56
N ALA A 12 5.17 -11.67 10.95
CA ALA A 12 3.90 -11.04 11.31
C ALA A 12 2.93 -10.99 10.12
N ALA A 13 3.43 -10.74 8.91
CA ALA A 13 2.65 -10.76 7.69
C ALA A 13 2.13 -12.18 7.39
N ALA A 14 2.99 -13.19 7.47
CA ALA A 14 2.60 -14.59 7.29
C ALA A 14 1.54 -15.02 8.31
N ALA A 15 1.70 -14.64 9.59
CA ALA A 15 0.72 -14.91 10.63
C ALA A 15 -0.62 -14.20 10.37
N THR A 16 -0.58 -12.94 9.90
CA THR A 16 -1.76 -12.15 9.51
C THR A 16 -2.51 -12.83 8.36
N VAL A 17 -1.81 -13.21 7.29
CA VAL A 17 -2.38 -13.93 6.15
C VAL A 17 -2.97 -15.27 6.57
N TYR A 18 -2.23 -16.05 7.36
CA TYR A 18 -2.70 -17.34 7.87
C TYR A 18 -3.98 -17.18 8.71
N SER A 19 -4.04 -16.16 9.57
CA SER A 19 -5.24 -15.88 10.37
C SER A 19 -6.45 -15.50 9.51
N ALA A 20 -6.26 -14.74 8.43
CA ALA A 20 -7.34 -14.40 7.51
C ALA A 20 -7.87 -15.62 6.73
N VAL A 21 -6.96 -16.45 6.19
CA VAL A 21 -7.37 -17.65 5.44
C VAL A 21 -8.07 -18.68 6.34
N THR A 22 -7.69 -18.75 7.62
CA THR A 22 -8.29 -19.66 8.60
C THR A 22 -9.52 -19.08 9.32
N GLY A 23 -9.89 -17.82 9.07
CA GLY A 23 -11.03 -17.16 9.71
C GLY A 23 -10.84 -16.87 11.21
N ARG A 24 -9.59 -16.67 11.62
CA ARG A 24 -9.18 -16.42 13.01
C ARG A 24 -9.00 -14.92 13.26
N ASP A 25 -10.06 -14.14 13.14
CA ASP A 25 -9.99 -12.67 13.13
C ASP A 25 -9.41 -12.07 14.43
N ARG A 26 -9.56 -12.76 15.56
CA ARG A 26 -8.92 -12.37 16.82
C ARG A 26 -7.38 -12.32 16.73
N TRP A 27 -6.79 -13.18 15.91
CA TRP A 27 -5.34 -13.20 15.72
C TRP A 27 -4.86 -12.04 14.85
N GLN A 28 -5.70 -11.54 13.92
CA GLN A 28 -5.37 -10.35 13.12
C GLN A 28 -5.16 -9.12 14.01
N TRP A 29 -5.90 -8.98 15.11
CA TRP A 29 -5.72 -7.90 16.07
C TRP A 29 -4.35 -7.92 16.77
N ALA A 30 -3.72 -9.10 16.87
CA ALA A 30 -2.38 -9.20 17.45
C ALA A 30 -1.28 -8.96 16.40
N THR A 31 -1.49 -9.40 15.16
CA THR A 31 -0.43 -9.43 14.14
C THR A 31 -0.44 -8.24 13.19
N LYS A 32 -1.62 -7.80 12.73
CA LYS A 32 -1.76 -6.73 11.74
C LYS A 32 -1.24 -5.38 12.27
N PRO A 33 -1.51 -4.98 13.54
CA PRO A 33 -0.93 -3.77 14.12
C PRO A 33 0.59 -3.73 14.21
N LEU A 34 1.27 -4.89 14.16
CA LEU A 34 2.73 -4.97 14.27
C LEU A 34 3.43 -4.64 12.95
N LEU A 35 2.73 -4.76 11.82
CA LEU A 35 3.34 -4.66 10.49
C LEU A 35 4.09 -3.35 10.30
N MET A 36 3.41 -2.21 10.46
CA MET A 36 3.98 -0.91 10.18
C MET A 36 5.02 -0.45 11.23
N PRO A 37 4.83 -0.68 12.54
CA PRO A 37 5.87 -0.44 13.55
C PRO A 37 7.16 -1.24 13.31
N LEU A 38 7.07 -2.49 12.85
CA LEU A 38 8.24 -3.30 12.51
C LEU A 38 9.01 -2.71 11.32
N LEU A 39 8.32 -2.22 10.28
CA LEU A 39 8.96 -1.52 9.18
C LEU A 39 9.57 -0.18 9.62
N ALA A 40 8.91 0.54 10.52
CA ALA A 40 9.46 1.78 11.09
C ALA A 40 10.75 1.49 11.88
N ALA A 41 10.76 0.44 12.71
CA ALA A 41 11.94 0.00 13.45
C ALA A 41 13.07 -0.43 12.50
N ASP A 42 12.76 -1.14 11.41
CA ASP A 42 13.72 -1.51 10.37
C ASP A 42 14.37 -0.26 9.73
N VAL A 43 13.61 0.80 9.44
CA VAL A 43 14.14 2.07 8.94
C VAL A 43 15.05 2.76 9.96
N VAL A 44 14.70 2.74 11.25
CA VAL A 44 15.53 3.33 12.32
C VAL A 44 16.88 2.61 12.42
N HIS A 45 16.89 1.28 12.34
CA HIS A 45 18.06 0.45 12.61
C HIS A 45 18.85 0.07 11.36
N SER A 46 18.38 0.41 10.15
CA SER A 46 19.12 0.09 8.91
C SER A 46 20.34 0.97 8.67
N GLY A 47 20.58 1.99 9.50
CA GLY A 47 21.63 3.00 9.28
C GLY A 47 21.45 3.79 7.98
N ALA A 48 20.21 3.90 7.47
CA ALA A 48 19.96 4.64 6.25
C ALA A 48 19.87 6.14 6.57
N GLU A 49 20.67 6.94 5.88
CA GLU A 49 20.63 8.39 6.01
C GLU A 49 19.42 8.94 5.24
N LEU A 50 18.35 9.22 5.98
CA LEU A 50 17.18 9.95 5.49
C LEU A 50 17.24 11.38 6.01
N GLY A 51 16.94 12.34 5.13
CA GLY A 51 16.70 13.73 5.55
C GLY A 51 15.62 13.79 6.64
N ARG A 52 15.77 14.71 7.60
CA ARG A 52 14.87 14.84 8.77
C ARG A 52 13.40 14.90 8.37
N THR A 53 13.07 15.68 7.34
CA THR A 53 11.70 15.83 6.86
C THR A 53 11.18 14.56 6.19
N GLU A 54 11.99 13.92 5.34
CA GLU A 54 11.66 12.65 4.67
C GLU A 54 11.39 11.55 5.69
N ARG A 55 12.19 11.49 6.76
CA ARG A 55 12.00 10.56 7.87
C ARG A 55 10.70 10.81 8.64
N ARG A 56 10.38 12.08 8.94
CA ARG A 56 9.11 12.46 9.59
C ARG A 56 7.90 12.09 8.74
N VAL A 57 7.95 12.36 7.44
CA VAL A 57 6.87 12.01 6.50
C VAL A 57 6.69 10.50 6.42
N LEU A 58 7.78 9.73 6.30
CA LEU A 58 7.71 8.28 6.26
C LEU A 58 7.12 7.69 7.55
N PHE A 59 7.55 8.14 8.73
CA PHE A 59 6.98 7.66 9.99
C PHE A 59 5.55 8.09 10.21
N GLY A 60 5.16 9.31 9.78
CA GLY A 60 3.77 9.73 9.77
C GLY A 60 2.91 8.84 8.88
N ALA A 61 3.40 8.49 7.69
CA ALA A 61 2.72 7.58 6.77
C ALA A 61 2.57 6.18 7.38
N LEU A 62 3.62 5.62 7.99
CA LEU A 62 3.56 4.31 8.67
C LEU A 62 2.64 4.32 9.90
N GLY A 63 2.60 5.43 10.65
CA GLY A 63 1.63 5.62 11.73
C GLY A 63 0.19 5.62 11.21
N ALA A 64 -0.08 6.37 10.16
CA ALA A 64 -1.39 6.39 9.50
C ALA A 64 -1.78 5.01 8.94
N ALA A 65 -0.82 4.29 8.35
CA ALA A 65 -1.00 2.91 7.88
C ALA A 65 -1.33 1.95 9.03
N THR A 66 -0.69 2.10 10.20
CA THR A 66 -1.01 1.31 11.41
C THR A 66 -2.47 1.51 11.83
N VAL A 67 -2.94 2.77 11.85
CA VAL A 67 -4.32 3.10 12.17
C VAL A 67 -5.27 2.54 11.11
N GLY A 68 -4.93 2.68 9.83
CA GLY A 68 -5.68 2.10 8.71
C GLY A 68 -5.82 0.58 8.84
N ASP A 69 -4.73 -0.11 9.16
CA ASP A 69 -4.68 -1.55 9.37
C ASP A 69 -5.64 -2.01 10.46
N MET A 70 -5.68 -1.31 11.61
CA MET A 70 -6.60 -1.61 12.72
C MET A 70 -8.06 -1.36 12.35
N LEU A 71 -8.34 -0.24 11.68
CA LEU A 71 -9.70 0.11 11.27
C LEU A 71 -10.24 -0.91 10.27
N LEU A 72 -9.39 -1.37 9.34
CA LEU A 72 -9.73 -2.29 8.25
C LEU A 72 -9.61 -3.77 8.61
N ILE A 73 -9.61 -4.14 9.91
CA ILE A 73 -9.74 -5.55 10.33
C ILE A 73 -11.13 -6.10 10.02
N ASP A 74 -12.16 -5.25 10.05
CA ASP A 74 -13.51 -5.60 9.61
C ASP A 74 -13.89 -4.73 8.39
N PRO A 75 -13.49 -5.14 7.18
CA PRO A 75 -13.73 -4.38 5.96
C PRO A 75 -15.19 -4.46 5.49
N ASP A 76 -16.05 -5.25 6.14
CA ASP A 76 -17.46 -5.41 5.79
C ASP A 76 -18.34 -4.32 6.45
N ASP A 77 -17.86 -3.66 7.50
CA ASP A 77 -18.44 -2.42 8.06
C ASP A 77 -18.05 -1.17 7.22
N ASP A 78 -19.04 -0.48 6.65
CA ASP A 78 -18.84 0.73 5.84
C ASP A 78 -18.09 1.84 6.58
N ARG A 79 -18.40 2.07 7.85
CA ARG A 79 -17.78 3.15 8.65
C ARG A 79 -16.31 2.84 8.87
N ARG A 80 -15.99 1.60 9.21
CA ARG A 80 -14.63 1.13 9.40
C ARG A 80 -13.83 1.14 8.10
N LEU A 81 -14.46 0.73 6.99
CA LEU A 81 -13.86 0.78 5.66
C LEU A 81 -13.53 2.22 5.26
N ILE A 82 -14.45 3.17 5.44
CA ILE A 82 -14.22 4.59 5.13
C ILE A 82 -13.13 5.17 6.03
N ALA A 83 -13.17 4.90 7.33
CA ALA A 83 -12.18 5.39 8.28
C ALA A 83 -10.77 4.82 7.97
N GLY A 84 -10.68 3.52 7.65
CA GLY A 84 -9.44 2.88 7.23
C GLY A 84 -8.91 3.46 5.92
N ALA A 85 -9.77 3.62 4.91
CA ALA A 85 -9.42 4.27 3.64
C ALA A 85 -8.92 5.71 3.84
N SER A 86 -9.49 6.44 4.80
CA SER A 86 -9.07 7.80 5.15
C SER A 86 -7.67 7.82 5.77
N ALA A 87 -7.37 6.88 6.66
CA ALA A 87 -6.02 6.71 7.22
C ALA A 87 -5.00 6.31 6.14
N PHE A 88 -5.37 5.40 5.23
CA PHE A 88 -4.54 5.09 4.08
C PHE A 88 -4.37 6.26 3.11
N ALA A 89 -5.36 7.14 2.95
CA ALA A 89 -5.23 8.36 2.15
C ALA A 89 -4.11 9.27 2.68
N VAL A 90 -4.02 9.40 4.01
CA VAL A 90 -2.94 10.15 4.68
C VAL A 90 -1.59 9.48 4.40
N MET A 91 -1.52 8.15 4.51
CA MET A 91 -0.31 7.40 4.18
C MET A 91 0.12 7.60 2.71
N GLN A 92 -0.79 7.44 1.75
CA GLN A 92 -0.51 7.60 0.32
C GLN A 92 -0.10 9.03 -0.04
N SER A 93 -0.68 10.03 0.64
CA SER A 93 -0.26 11.43 0.52
C SER A 93 1.16 11.63 1.05
N GLY A 94 1.51 10.97 2.16
CA GLY A 94 2.87 10.94 2.69
C GLY A 94 3.87 10.33 1.70
N TYR A 95 3.54 9.18 1.09
CA TYR A 95 4.36 8.58 0.03
C TYR A 95 4.49 9.47 -1.20
N SER A 96 3.40 10.10 -1.63
CA SER A 96 3.42 11.07 -2.74
C SER A 96 4.38 12.23 -2.45
N ALA A 97 4.28 12.85 -1.27
CA ALA A 97 5.19 13.92 -0.85
C ALA A 97 6.64 13.44 -0.79
N LEU A 98 6.86 12.21 -0.31
CA LEU A 98 8.18 11.60 -0.17
C LEU A 98 8.88 11.39 -1.53
N TRP A 99 8.16 10.91 -2.54
CA TRP A 99 8.70 10.70 -3.89
C TRP A 99 8.79 11.99 -4.69
N TRP A 100 7.83 12.90 -4.54
CA TRP A 100 7.89 14.23 -5.15
C TRP A 100 9.16 14.99 -4.75
N ARG A 101 9.50 14.96 -3.45
CA ARG A 101 10.73 15.56 -2.91
C ARG A 101 12.01 14.87 -3.37
N ARG A 102 11.91 13.63 -3.88
CA ARG A 102 13.02 12.89 -4.53
C ARG A 102 13.09 13.10 -6.04
N GLY A 103 12.35 14.08 -6.56
CA GLY A 103 12.39 14.43 -7.98
C GLY A 103 11.39 13.66 -8.84
N ALA A 104 10.58 12.76 -8.26
CA ALA A 104 9.51 12.11 -9.03
C ALA A 104 8.53 13.16 -9.56
N ARG A 105 8.14 13.04 -10.83
CA ARG A 105 7.16 13.90 -11.49
C ARG A 105 6.10 13.07 -12.20
N PRO A 106 4.84 13.53 -12.21
CA PRO A 106 3.77 12.84 -12.92
C PRO A 106 4.03 12.92 -14.42
N ARG A 107 4.05 11.76 -15.07
CA ARG A 107 4.15 11.67 -16.53
C ARG A 107 2.79 11.28 -17.11
N PRO A 108 2.29 11.95 -18.16
CA PRO A 108 1.01 11.61 -18.77
C PRO A 108 0.88 10.14 -19.17
N ALA A 109 1.94 9.55 -19.73
CA ALA A 109 1.96 8.13 -20.14
C ALA A 109 1.75 7.15 -18.96
N ILE A 110 2.05 7.56 -17.73
CA ILE A 110 1.89 6.76 -16.50
C ILE A 110 0.55 7.08 -15.84
N ALA A 111 0.17 8.36 -15.85
CA ALA A 111 -1.03 8.87 -15.20
C ALA A 111 -2.30 8.47 -15.94
N LEU A 112 -2.35 8.58 -17.27
CA LEU A 112 -3.58 8.36 -18.04
C LEU A 112 -4.19 6.95 -17.85
N PRO A 113 -3.42 5.84 -17.92
CA PRO A 113 -3.98 4.52 -17.66
C PRO A 113 -4.54 4.36 -16.25
N ARG A 114 -3.89 5.00 -15.26
CA ARG A 114 -4.30 4.96 -13.84
C ARG A 114 -5.55 5.81 -13.59
N VAL A 115 -5.65 6.97 -14.23
CA VAL A 115 -6.87 7.80 -14.21
C VAL A 115 -8.04 7.05 -14.85
N ALA A 116 -7.82 6.39 -16.00
CA ALA A 116 -8.86 5.59 -16.64
C ALA A 116 -9.32 4.43 -15.72
N ALA A 117 -8.38 3.70 -15.11
CA ALA A 117 -8.70 2.66 -14.14
C ALA A 117 -9.46 3.20 -12.92
N TRP A 118 -9.04 4.36 -12.39
CA TRP A 118 -9.70 5.03 -11.27
C TRP A 118 -11.13 5.46 -11.61
N LEU A 119 -11.36 6.06 -12.78
CA LEU A 119 -12.70 6.41 -13.25
C LEU A 119 -13.58 5.17 -13.42
N GLY A 120 -13.03 4.09 -13.98
CA GLY A 120 -13.75 2.81 -14.11
C GLY A 120 -14.14 2.22 -12.75
N ALA A 121 -13.22 2.22 -11.78
CA ALA A 121 -13.49 1.78 -10.42
C ALA A 121 -14.52 2.67 -9.72
N GLY A 122 -14.42 4.00 -9.89
CA GLY A 122 -15.37 4.97 -9.35
C GLY A 122 -16.79 4.80 -9.93
N ALA A 123 -16.89 4.56 -11.24
CA ALA A 123 -18.16 4.27 -11.90
C ALA A 123 -18.78 2.95 -11.39
N LEU A 124 -17.97 1.90 -11.24
CA LEU A 124 -18.41 0.63 -10.67
C LEU A 124 -18.91 0.80 -9.23
N LEU A 125 -18.17 1.54 -8.39
CA LEU A 125 -18.58 1.87 -7.03
C LEU A 125 -19.88 2.66 -7.02
N ARG A 126 -20.03 3.66 -7.89
CA ARG A 126 -21.25 4.47 -7.99
C ARG A 126 -22.48 3.62 -8.35
N ALA A 127 -22.29 2.57 -9.16
CA ALA A 127 -23.34 1.67 -9.59
C ALA A 127 -23.69 0.58 -8.56
N LYS A 128 -22.70 0.05 -7.81
CA LYS A 128 -22.89 -1.11 -6.93
C LYS A 128 -22.88 -0.79 -5.43
N ALA A 129 -22.24 0.31 -5.02
CA ALA A 129 -22.10 0.73 -3.63
C ALA A 129 -22.04 2.28 -3.54
N PRO A 130 -23.14 2.99 -3.86
CA PRO A 130 -23.13 4.45 -4.00
C PRO A 130 -22.68 5.19 -2.74
N ASN A 131 -22.98 4.67 -1.55
CA ASN A 131 -22.57 5.26 -0.27
C ASN A 131 -21.04 5.25 -0.07
N LEU A 132 -20.33 4.33 -0.75
CA LEU A 132 -18.88 4.21 -0.70
C LEU A 132 -18.18 4.93 -1.85
N ALA A 133 -18.91 5.33 -2.89
CA ALA A 133 -18.34 5.82 -4.13
C ALA A 133 -17.47 7.06 -3.91
N VAL A 134 -18.00 8.09 -3.21
CA VAL A 134 -17.24 9.32 -2.97
C VAL A 134 -16.04 9.08 -2.06
N PRO A 135 -16.18 8.50 -0.85
CA PRO A 135 -15.03 8.29 0.03
C PRO A 135 -13.93 7.43 -0.59
N LEU A 136 -14.29 6.30 -1.23
CA LEU A 136 -13.30 5.39 -1.81
C LEU A 136 -12.71 5.91 -3.12
N SER A 137 -13.43 6.71 -3.90
CA SER A 137 -12.86 7.38 -5.07
C SER A 137 -11.87 8.47 -4.65
N SER A 138 -12.19 9.26 -3.62
CA SER A 138 -11.27 10.26 -3.05
C SER A 138 -10.00 9.61 -2.54
N TYR A 139 -10.13 8.50 -1.80
CA TYR A 139 -8.98 7.67 -1.41
C TYR A 139 -8.21 7.16 -2.64
N GLY A 140 -8.91 6.59 -3.62
CA GLY A 140 -8.32 6.06 -4.86
C GLY A 140 -7.52 7.10 -5.64
N ALA A 141 -7.88 8.39 -5.56
CA ALA A 141 -7.12 9.48 -6.16
C ALA A 141 -5.74 9.66 -5.49
N THR A 142 -5.67 9.58 -4.15
CA THR A 142 -4.40 9.66 -3.41
C THR A 142 -3.50 8.45 -3.69
N LEU A 143 -4.09 7.25 -3.75
CA LEU A 143 -3.41 6.01 -4.15
C LEU A 143 -2.88 6.11 -5.58
N GLY A 144 -3.70 6.62 -6.52
CA GLY A 144 -3.31 6.84 -7.90
C GLY A 144 -2.15 7.81 -8.03
N ALA A 145 -2.19 8.94 -7.31
CA ALA A 145 -1.10 9.92 -7.29
C ALA A 145 0.20 9.32 -6.77
N ALA A 146 0.14 8.57 -5.66
CA ALA A 146 1.29 7.85 -5.12
C ALA A 146 1.84 6.85 -6.15
N ALA A 147 0.98 6.03 -6.76
CA ALA A 147 1.38 5.05 -7.75
C ALA A 147 1.99 5.65 -9.02
N VAL A 148 1.51 6.82 -9.47
CA VAL A 148 2.11 7.56 -10.58
C VAL A 148 3.52 8.00 -10.23
N LEU A 149 3.72 8.61 -9.06
CA LEU A 149 5.02 9.10 -8.63
C LEU A 149 6.02 7.98 -8.38
N ALA A 150 5.61 6.89 -7.72
CA ALA A 150 6.44 5.69 -7.51
C ALA A 150 6.90 5.04 -8.82
N SER A 151 6.18 5.25 -9.91
CA SER A 151 6.48 4.64 -11.20
C SER A 151 7.28 5.54 -12.14
N ASP A 152 7.68 6.74 -11.70
CA ASP A 152 8.48 7.65 -12.51
C ASP A 152 9.86 7.03 -12.83
N PRO A 153 10.23 6.88 -14.13
CA PRO A 153 11.58 6.48 -14.53
C PRO A 153 12.69 7.36 -13.95
N GLY A 154 12.39 8.63 -13.63
CA GLY A 154 13.35 9.55 -13.02
C GLY A 154 13.86 9.10 -11.65
N LEU A 155 13.10 8.26 -10.94
CA LEU A 155 13.53 7.69 -9.66
C LEU A 155 14.61 6.61 -9.81
N SER A 156 14.67 5.96 -10.98
CA SER A 156 15.66 4.91 -11.28
C SER A 156 15.97 4.92 -12.79
N PRO A 157 16.83 5.84 -13.26
CA PRO A 157 17.07 6.05 -14.70
C PRO A 157 17.65 4.83 -15.44
N GLY A 158 18.32 3.92 -14.72
CA GLY A 158 18.88 2.69 -15.28
C GLY A 158 17.89 1.52 -15.37
N ALA A 159 16.73 1.64 -14.72
CA ALA A 159 15.75 0.56 -14.70
C ALA A 159 14.97 0.50 -16.02
N LYS A 160 14.76 -0.72 -16.52
CA LYS A 160 13.90 -0.94 -17.68
C LYS A 160 12.46 -0.55 -17.32
N ASN A 161 11.89 0.41 -18.03
CA ASN A 161 10.49 0.79 -17.87
C ASN A 161 9.59 0.03 -18.85
N VAL A 162 8.54 -0.61 -18.35
CA VAL A 162 7.53 -1.28 -19.16
C VAL A 162 6.15 -0.79 -18.74
N ALA A 163 5.38 -0.27 -19.70
CA ALA A 163 4.02 0.24 -19.47
C ALA A 163 3.90 1.24 -18.29
N GLY A 164 4.92 2.09 -18.10
CA GLY A 164 4.91 3.07 -17.02
C GLY A 164 5.10 2.43 -15.64
N MET A 165 5.96 1.41 -15.56
CA MET A 165 6.47 0.82 -14.33
C MET A 165 7.95 0.47 -14.50
N ASN A 166 8.78 0.85 -13.53
CA ASN A 166 10.17 0.43 -13.48
C ASN A 166 10.22 -1.04 -13.06
N LEU A 167 10.89 -1.88 -13.85
CA LEU A 167 11.13 -3.27 -13.48
C LEU A 167 12.21 -3.34 -12.40
N PRO A 168 12.00 -4.15 -11.34
CA PRO A 168 13.00 -4.35 -10.30
C PRO A 168 14.37 -4.76 -10.87
N ASP A 169 15.40 -4.04 -10.45
CA ASP A 169 16.78 -4.27 -10.83
C ASP A 169 17.73 -4.13 -9.63
N ARG A 170 19.00 -3.79 -9.89
CA ARG A 170 20.01 -3.56 -8.84
C ARG A 170 19.78 -2.29 -8.05
N ASP A 171 19.18 -1.25 -8.65
CA ASP A 171 18.79 -0.04 -7.92
C ASP A 171 17.52 -0.34 -7.12
N PRO A 172 17.56 -0.27 -5.78
CA PRO A 172 16.37 -0.52 -4.96
C PRO A 172 15.16 0.32 -5.39
N ARG A 173 15.38 1.55 -5.88
CA ARG A 173 14.32 2.51 -6.23
C ARG A 173 13.43 2.01 -7.36
N SER A 174 13.92 1.12 -8.22
CA SER A 174 13.10 0.48 -9.27
C SER A 174 11.94 -0.35 -8.72
N ARG A 175 12.02 -0.78 -7.45
CA ARG A 175 10.97 -1.57 -6.78
C ARG A 175 9.76 -0.77 -6.35
N LEU A 176 9.85 0.57 -6.33
CA LEU A 176 8.76 1.45 -5.89
C LEU A 176 7.51 1.26 -6.76
N GLY A 177 7.68 1.18 -8.09
CA GLY A 177 6.58 0.97 -9.03
C GLY A 177 5.85 -0.36 -8.79
N LEU A 178 6.60 -1.45 -8.56
CA LEU A 178 6.02 -2.75 -8.22
C LEU A 178 5.30 -2.72 -6.86
N GLY A 179 5.90 -2.09 -5.85
CA GLY A 179 5.25 -1.92 -4.55
C GLY A 179 3.93 -1.17 -4.66
N ALA A 180 3.89 -0.08 -5.43
CA ALA A 180 2.67 0.67 -5.65
C ALA A 180 1.62 -0.11 -6.46
N LEU A 181 2.04 -0.91 -7.44
CA LEU A 181 1.12 -1.79 -8.17
C LEU A 181 0.48 -2.82 -7.22
N LEU A 182 1.27 -3.48 -6.39
CA LEU A 182 0.78 -4.47 -5.42
C LEU A 182 -0.20 -3.84 -4.44
N PHE A 183 0.07 -2.60 -4.00
CA PHE A 183 -0.86 -1.84 -3.15
C PHE A 183 -2.19 -1.59 -3.87
N THR A 184 -2.14 -1.08 -5.11
CA THR A 184 -3.34 -0.83 -5.90
C THR A 184 -4.13 -2.11 -6.17
N ALA A 185 -3.44 -3.23 -6.41
CA ALA A 185 -4.08 -4.53 -6.58
C ALA A 185 -4.76 -5.00 -5.29
N SER A 186 -4.11 -4.85 -4.14
CA SER A 186 -4.69 -5.13 -2.82
C SER A 186 -6.01 -4.37 -2.61
N ASP A 187 -6.01 -3.06 -2.83
CA ASP A 187 -7.19 -2.23 -2.58
C ASP A 187 -8.31 -2.48 -3.60
N GLY A 188 -7.94 -2.69 -4.86
CA GLY A 188 -8.88 -3.14 -5.88
C GLY A 188 -9.56 -4.44 -5.47
N LEU A 189 -8.81 -5.39 -4.92
CA LEU A 189 -9.35 -6.65 -4.41
C LEU A 189 -10.24 -6.46 -3.18
N ILE A 190 -10.00 -5.46 -2.30
CA ILE A 190 -10.92 -5.13 -1.20
C ILE A 190 -12.30 -4.75 -1.76
N VAL A 191 -12.32 -3.88 -2.78
CA VAL A 191 -13.57 -3.47 -3.44
C VAL A 191 -14.24 -4.67 -4.13
N LEU A 192 -13.47 -5.47 -4.89
CA LEU A 192 -14.02 -6.64 -5.57
C LEU A 192 -14.54 -7.70 -4.59
N ARG A 193 -13.83 -7.95 -3.48
CA ARG A 193 -14.27 -8.82 -2.39
C ARG A 193 -15.62 -8.36 -1.87
N ARG A 194 -15.76 -7.07 -1.56
CA ARG A 194 -17.00 -6.49 -1.03
C ARG A 194 -18.16 -6.62 -2.02
N LEU A 195 -17.92 -6.36 -3.29
CA LEU A 195 -18.97 -6.36 -4.31
C LEU A 195 -19.39 -7.78 -4.73
N PHE A 196 -18.46 -8.75 -4.76
CA PHE A 196 -18.66 -10.03 -5.44
C PHE A 196 -18.45 -11.29 -4.58
N ALA A 197 -17.73 -11.22 -3.45
CA ALA A 197 -17.50 -12.41 -2.61
C ALA A 197 -18.72 -12.72 -1.74
N ARG A 198 -19.41 -13.83 -2.06
CA ARG A 198 -20.67 -14.25 -1.40
C ARG A 198 -20.51 -15.35 -0.37
N THR A 199 -19.46 -16.16 -0.46
CA THR A 199 -19.24 -17.28 0.47
C THR A 199 -18.10 -16.97 1.43
N ASP A 200 -18.15 -17.52 2.64
CA ASP A 200 -17.09 -17.39 3.63
C ASP A 200 -15.74 -17.85 3.08
N ARG A 201 -15.73 -18.95 2.33
CA ARG A 201 -14.51 -19.46 1.68
C ARG A 201 -13.94 -18.44 0.70
N SER A 202 -14.78 -17.87 -0.19
CA SER A 202 -14.32 -16.85 -1.13
C SER A 202 -13.79 -15.61 -0.41
N ARG A 203 -14.48 -15.15 0.65
CA ARG A 203 -14.07 -13.99 1.45
C ARG A 203 -12.72 -14.22 2.13
N ARG A 204 -12.49 -15.38 2.74
CA ARG A 204 -11.23 -15.73 3.42
C ARG A 204 -10.05 -15.86 2.46
N VAL A 205 -10.26 -16.50 1.31
CA VAL A 205 -9.20 -16.64 0.29
C VAL A 205 -8.84 -15.29 -0.30
N THR A 206 -9.83 -14.48 -0.68
CA THR A 206 -9.58 -13.14 -1.21
C THR A 206 -8.92 -12.25 -0.16
N GLU A 207 -9.33 -12.32 1.12
CA GLU A 207 -8.67 -11.61 2.22
C GLU A 207 -7.19 -12.01 2.36
N GLY A 208 -6.88 -13.31 2.29
CA GLY A 208 -5.50 -13.79 2.29
C GLY A 208 -4.65 -13.22 1.15
N ILE A 209 -5.22 -13.12 -0.05
CA ILE A 209 -4.54 -12.52 -1.22
C ILE A 209 -4.34 -11.01 -1.00
N ILE A 210 -5.37 -10.28 -0.55
CA ILE A 210 -5.30 -8.85 -0.21
C ILE A 210 -4.17 -8.59 0.77
N LEU A 211 -4.13 -9.32 1.89
CA LEU A 211 -3.14 -9.12 2.93
C LEU A 211 -1.73 -9.50 2.45
N SER A 212 -1.60 -10.50 1.58
CA SER A 212 -0.32 -10.89 0.98
C SER A 212 0.22 -9.82 0.04
N THR A 213 -0.63 -9.28 -0.85
CA THR A 213 -0.22 -8.22 -1.79
C THR A 213 0.04 -6.90 -1.06
N TYR A 214 -0.77 -6.55 -0.06
CA TYR A 214 -0.54 -5.43 0.85
C TYR A 214 0.80 -5.55 1.58
N ALA A 215 1.06 -6.70 2.20
CA ALA A 215 2.29 -6.90 2.95
C ALA A 215 3.53 -6.85 2.03
N ALA A 216 3.45 -7.42 0.83
CA ALA A 216 4.51 -7.31 -0.16
C ALA A 216 4.70 -5.86 -0.64
N ALA A 217 3.61 -5.13 -0.86
CA ALA A 217 3.65 -3.72 -1.23
C ALA A 217 4.41 -2.89 -0.18
N GLN A 218 4.00 -2.94 1.07
CA GLN A 218 4.63 -2.19 2.16
C GLN A 218 6.09 -2.63 2.38
N TYR A 219 6.40 -3.92 2.19
CA TYR A 219 7.78 -4.42 2.25
C TYR A 219 8.68 -3.78 1.18
N LEU A 220 8.15 -3.50 -0.02
CA LEU A 220 8.93 -2.86 -1.08
C LEU A 220 9.00 -1.34 -0.90
N LEU A 221 7.85 -0.72 -0.60
CA LEU A 221 7.72 0.75 -0.52
C LEU A 221 8.51 1.38 0.63
N THR A 222 8.77 0.60 1.69
CA THR A 222 9.43 1.08 2.92
C THR A 222 10.88 0.61 3.03
N ASP A 223 11.46 -0.01 1.99
CA ASP A 223 12.87 -0.40 2.04
C ASP A 223 13.74 0.84 2.26
N PRO A 224 14.48 0.95 3.38
CA PRO A 224 15.29 2.13 3.68
C PRO A 224 16.26 2.48 2.56
N ARG A 225 16.67 1.48 1.77
CA ARG A 225 17.53 1.68 0.59
C ARG A 225 16.86 2.49 -0.52
N VAL A 226 15.54 2.39 -0.69
CA VAL A 226 14.79 3.25 -1.64
C VAL A 226 14.70 4.70 -1.18
N HIS A 227 15.01 4.94 0.09
CA HIS A 227 14.92 6.25 0.72
C HIS A 227 16.28 6.89 1.00
N LYS A 228 17.41 6.20 0.76
CA LYS A 228 18.73 6.82 0.83
C LYS A 228 18.85 7.94 -0.20
N ARG A 229 19.49 9.04 0.17
CA ARG A 229 19.87 10.11 -0.77
C ARG A 229 20.88 9.57 -1.78
#